data_AF-A0A7C1U8B1-F1
#
_entry.id   AF-A0A7C1U8B1-F1
#
_cell.length_a   1.000
_cell.length_b   1.000
_cell.length_c   1.000
_cell.angle_alpha   90.00
_cell.angle_beta   90.00
_cell.angle_gamma   90.00
#
_symmetry.space_group_name_H-M   'P 1'
#
loop_
_entity.id
_entity.type
_entity.pdbx_description
1 polymer ?
#
loop_
_entity_poly.entity_id
_entity_poly.type
_entity_poly.pdbx_seq_one_letter_code
_entity_poly.pdbx_strand_id
1 'polypeptide(L)'
;MIRLAIYITLAILLAVGAVWFADHPGNMIITWQGWEIRLSVAVFGLLALLYTFFCWYLFRLYRWFRSENPLTSPKRQQSRRQKGLAELDKGWAALAVHDREAAIRHGKKALGLLPDNNGPRRLLVKATEGKIRQKYLDQLSKDPDGHLLAMACKLDIALSEGDTQGSLALLNDIREKRPNNPWISQQLFDIQTRLGQWTAAAQELTKLAKAKAIDKVTEKHLSAVLAYSQALEADLAGQKKLAREQAELAL
;
A
#
# COMPACT_ATOMS: atom_id res chain seq x y z
N MET A 1 2.64 36.37 -22.92
CA MET A 1 3.46 37.38 -23.63
C MET A 1 4.25 36.78 -24.78
N ILE A 2 5.18 35.83 -24.56
CA ILE A 2 6.06 35.26 -25.63
C ILE A 2 5.29 34.62 -26.80
N ARG A 3 4.19 33.90 -26.52
CA ARG A 3 3.38 33.27 -27.57
C ARG A 3 2.74 34.30 -28.53
N LEU A 4 2.26 35.43 -27.99
CA LEU A 4 1.63 36.49 -28.79
C LEU A 4 2.67 37.18 -29.69
N ALA A 5 3.86 37.46 -29.13
CA ALA A 5 4.96 38.05 -29.88
C ALA A 5 5.41 37.17 -31.05
N ILE A 6 5.45 35.85 -30.88
CA ILE A 6 5.78 34.87 -31.93
C ILE A 6 4.72 34.86 -33.03
N TYR A 7 3.43 34.90 -32.70
CA TYR A 7 2.37 34.92 -33.72
C TYR A 7 2.38 36.23 -34.54
N ILE A 8 2.66 37.36 -33.89
CA ILE A 8 2.73 38.66 -34.57
C ILE A 8 3.95 38.72 -35.50
N THR A 9 5.12 38.27 -35.04
CA THR A 9 6.32 38.21 -35.92
C THR A 9 6.12 37.24 -37.09
N LEU A 10 5.50 36.08 -36.85
CA LEU A 10 5.19 35.12 -37.93
C LEU A 10 4.19 35.70 -38.94
N ALA A 11 3.18 36.43 -38.48
CA ALA A 11 2.18 37.08 -39.35
C ALA A 11 2.80 38.18 -40.21
N ILE A 12 3.71 39.00 -39.64
CA ILE A 12 4.44 40.03 -40.38
C ILE A 12 5.34 39.39 -41.43
N LEU A 13 6.04 38.31 -41.09
CA LEU A 13 6.94 37.62 -42.00
C LEU A 13 6.19 36.94 -43.16
N LEU A 14 5.01 36.38 -42.89
CA LEU A 14 4.09 35.87 -43.91
C LEU A 14 3.53 36.98 -44.81
N ALA A 15 3.16 38.13 -44.25
CA ALA A 15 2.65 39.26 -45.02
C ALA A 15 3.72 39.85 -45.95
N VAL A 16 4.95 40.04 -45.45
CA VAL A 16 6.08 40.52 -46.25
C VAL A 16 6.44 39.51 -47.34
N GLY A 17 6.45 38.21 -46.99
CA GLY A 17 6.67 37.14 -47.96
C GLY A 17 5.62 37.13 -49.07
N ALA A 18 4.35 37.35 -48.74
CA ALA A 18 3.25 37.39 -49.70
C ALA A 18 3.31 38.62 -50.63
N VAL A 19 3.66 39.79 -50.11
CA VAL A 19 3.79 41.03 -50.91
C VAL A 19 4.96 40.93 -51.89
N TRP A 20 6.12 40.47 -51.43
CA TRP A 20 7.29 40.27 -52.30
C TRP A 20 7.00 39.26 -53.44
N PHE A 21 6.19 38.24 -53.13
CA PHE A 21 5.73 37.24 -54.09
C PHE A 21 4.75 37.79 -55.14
N ALA A 22 3.89 38.73 -54.75
CA ALA A 22 2.94 39.38 -55.65
C ALA A 22 3.66 40.25 -56.69
N ASP A 23 4.78 40.86 -56.32
CA ASP A 23 5.51 41.79 -57.18
C ASP A 23 6.49 41.11 -58.17
N HIS A 24 6.84 39.83 -57.97
CA HIS A 24 7.78 39.10 -58.84
C HIS A 24 7.13 37.84 -59.45
N PRO A 25 6.37 37.95 -60.55
CA PRO A 25 5.79 36.81 -61.25
C PRO A 25 6.87 36.06 -62.06
N GLY A 26 7.75 35.36 -61.36
CA GLY A 26 8.61 34.35 -61.98
C GLY A 26 7.74 33.18 -62.47
N ASN A 27 7.99 32.69 -63.68
CA ASN A 27 7.43 31.42 -64.14
C ASN A 27 8.43 30.31 -63.77
N MET A 28 8.03 29.37 -62.92
CA MET A 28 8.80 28.16 -62.67
C MET A 28 8.36 27.10 -63.69
N ILE A 29 9.27 26.74 -64.58
CA ILE A 29 9.06 25.64 -65.54
C ILE A 29 9.76 24.42 -64.94
N ILE A 30 8.97 23.46 -64.47
CA ILE A 30 9.48 22.17 -64.01
C ILE A 30 9.28 21.18 -65.16
N THR A 31 10.38 20.71 -65.75
CA THR A 31 10.37 19.69 -66.79
C THR A 31 10.58 18.32 -66.16
N TRP A 32 9.60 17.42 -66.27
CA TRP A 32 9.73 16.04 -65.78
C TRP A 32 9.31 15.06 -66.89
N GLN A 33 10.24 14.21 -67.34
CA GLN A 33 10.02 13.22 -68.41
C GLN A 33 9.28 13.75 -69.67
N GLY A 34 9.54 15.00 -70.07
CA GLY A 34 8.93 15.63 -71.24
C GLY A 34 7.56 16.30 -70.98
N TRP A 35 7.06 16.28 -69.75
CA TRP A 35 5.92 17.08 -69.33
C TRP A 35 6.40 18.44 -68.81
N GLU A 36 5.92 19.50 -69.45
CA GLU A 36 6.12 20.88 -69.00
C GLU A 36 4.96 21.31 -68.12
N ILE A 37 5.20 21.39 -66.81
CA ILE A 37 4.23 21.96 -65.89
C ILE A 37 4.67 23.40 -65.63
N ARG A 38 3.98 24.36 -66.26
CA ARG A 38 4.20 25.79 -66.06
C ARG A 38 3.36 26.24 -64.87
N LEU A 39 4.02 26.41 -63.72
CA LEU A 39 3.39 26.94 -62.52
C LEU A 39 3.96 28.34 -62.25
N SER A 40 3.07 29.30 -62.03
CA SER A 40 3.49 30.57 -61.45
C SER A 40 4.14 30.27 -60.10
N VAL A 41 5.24 30.95 -59.80
CA VAL A 41 5.96 30.78 -58.52
C VAL A 41 4.97 31.00 -57.36
N ALA A 42 3.94 31.85 -57.54
CA ALA A 42 2.92 32.13 -56.52
C ALA A 42 2.05 30.90 -56.21
N VAL A 43 1.70 30.12 -57.24
CA VAL A 43 0.95 28.87 -57.11
C VAL A 43 1.83 27.81 -56.42
N PHE A 44 3.12 27.75 -56.77
CA PHE A 44 4.06 26.85 -56.12
C PHE A 44 4.26 27.18 -54.63
N GLY A 45 4.39 28.46 -54.29
CA GLY A 45 4.48 28.92 -52.90
C GLY A 45 3.24 28.58 -52.08
N LEU A 46 2.05 28.76 -52.66
CA LEU A 46 0.79 28.38 -52.02
C LEU A 46 0.70 26.86 -51.78
N LEU A 47 1.08 26.04 -52.78
CA LEU A 47 1.10 24.58 -52.65
C LEU A 47 2.11 24.11 -51.58
N ALA A 48 3.29 24.72 -51.52
CA ALA A 48 4.31 24.40 -50.51
C ALA A 48 3.84 24.75 -49.09
N LEU A 49 3.15 25.87 -48.92
CA LEU A 49 2.55 26.27 -47.63
C LEU A 49 1.46 25.28 -47.22
N LEU A 50 0.57 24.93 -48.15
CA LEU A 50 -0.52 23.99 -47.91
C LEU A 50 0.01 22.59 -47.57
N TYR A 51 1.06 22.13 -48.26
CA TYR A 51 1.77 20.89 -47.94
C TYR A 51 2.40 20.92 -46.55
N THR A 52 3.07 22.03 -46.19
CA THR A 52 3.68 22.20 -44.86
C THR A 52 2.61 22.18 -43.76
N PHE A 53 1.48 22.85 -43.98
CA PHE A 53 0.35 22.85 -43.06
C PHE A 53 -0.27 21.46 -42.92
N PHE A 54 -0.40 20.73 -44.04
CA PHE A 54 -0.91 19.37 -44.06
C PHE A 54 0.02 18.40 -43.33
N CYS A 55 1.33 18.47 -43.55
CA CYS A 55 2.33 17.69 -42.82
C CYS A 55 2.35 18.05 -41.32
N TRP A 56 2.23 19.32 -40.96
CA TRP A 56 2.14 19.74 -39.55
C TRP A 56 0.85 19.22 -38.90
N TYR A 57 -0.28 19.28 -39.61
CA TYR A 57 -1.55 18.75 -39.16
C TYR A 57 -1.50 17.23 -38.98
N LEU A 58 -0.94 16.50 -39.95
CA LEU A 58 -0.69 15.06 -39.86
C LEU A 58 0.25 14.71 -38.71
N PHE A 59 1.33 15.47 -38.50
CA PHE A 59 2.25 15.24 -37.38
C PHE A 59 1.59 15.53 -36.04
N ARG A 60 0.72 16.54 -35.96
CA ARG A 60 -0.08 16.84 -34.77
C ARG A 60 -1.12 15.76 -34.51
N LEU A 61 -1.78 15.26 -35.56
CA LEU A 61 -2.76 14.17 -35.48
C LEU A 61 -2.07 12.87 -35.07
N TYR A 62 -0.92 12.55 -35.68
CA TYR A 62 -0.06 11.43 -35.31
C TYR A 62 0.43 11.55 -33.87
N ARG A 63 0.90 12.74 -33.46
CA ARG A 63 1.23 13.01 -32.06
C ARG A 63 0.02 12.90 -31.17
N TRP A 64 -1.17 13.30 -31.57
CA TRP A 64 -2.37 13.15 -30.74
C TRP A 64 -2.70 11.66 -30.56
N PHE A 65 -2.69 10.87 -31.63
CA PHE A 65 -2.83 9.42 -31.58
C PHE A 65 -1.71 8.70 -30.80
N ARG A 66 -0.48 9.24 -30.80
CA ARG A 66 0.68 8.61 -30.14
C ARG A 66 0.98 9.15 -28.73
N SER A 67 0.64 10.41 -28.46
CA SER A 67 0.80 11.12 -27.18
C SER A 67 -0.38 10.91 -26.25
N GLU A 68 -1.50 10.40 -26.75
CA GLU A 68 -2.66 10.04 -25.94
C GLU A 68 -2.95 8.56 -26.15
N ASN A 69 -2.20 7.72 -25.44
CA ASN A 69 -2.79 6.49 -24.92
C ASN A 69 -3.54 6.90 -23.62
N PRO A 70 -4.87 7.13 -23.65
CA PRO A 70 -5.66 7.61 -22.50
C PRO A 70 -5.72 6.62 -21.32
N LEU A 71 -5.05 5.48 -21.43
CA LEU A 71 -5.00 4.42 -20.42
C LEU A 71 -3.82 4.59 -19.43
N THR A 72 -2.78 5.37 -19.76
CA THR A 72 -1.53 5.40 -18.96
C THR A 72 -0.96 6.80 -18.74
N SER A 73 -1.80 7.84 -18.67
CA SER A 73 -1.31 9.17 -18.23
C SER A 73 -0.90 9.12 -16.75
N PRO A 74 0.35 9.48 -16.40
CA PRO A 74 0.83 9.47 -15.00
C PRO A 74 -0.02 10.36 -14.09
N LYS A 75 -0.60 11.46 -14.64
CA LYS A 75 -1.52 12.33 -13.91
C LYS A 75 -2.82 11.64 -13.52
N ARG A 76 -3.37 10.77 -14.40
CA ARG A 76 -4.59 10.00 -14.10
C ARG A 76 -4.32 8.91 -13.07
N GLN A 77 -3.16 8.25 -13.15
CA GLN A 77 -2.74 7.27 -12.15
C GLN A 77 -2.56 7.93 -10.77
N GLN A 78 -1.96 9.13 -10.71
CA GLN A 78 -1.82 9.90 -9.49
C GLN A 78 -3.19 10.33 -8.93
N SER A 79 -4.09 10.84 -9.78
CA SER A 79 -5.45 11.18 -9.36
C SER A 79 -6.23 9.96 -8.85
N ARG A 80 -6.10 8.81 -9.51
CA ARG A 80 -6.71 7.54 -9.06
C ARG A 80 -6.16 7.12 -7.70
N ARG A 81 -4.84 7.23 -7.49
CA ARG A 81 -4.20 6.94 -6.20
C ARG A 81 -4.70 7.88 -5.10
N GLN A 82 -4.74 9.18 -5.36
CA GLN A 82 -5.25 10.18 -4.41
C GLN A 82 -6.71 9.91 -4.03
N LYS A 83 -7.57 9.60 -5.01
CA LYS A 83 -8.97 9.20 -4.75
C LYS A 83 -9.03 7.92 -3.92
N GLY A 84 -8.18 6.94 -4.21
CA GLY A 84 -8.11 5.69 -3.45
C GLY A 84 -7.69 5.91 -1.98
N LEU A 85 -6.72 6.79 -1.74
CA LEU A 85 -6.30 7.15 -0.39
C LEU A 85 -7.39 7.93 0.35
N ALA A 86 -8.05 8.89 -0.30
CA ALA A 86 -9.15 9.63 0.30
C ALA A 86 -10.34 8.72 0.67
N GLU A 87 -10.65 7.72 -0.14
CA GLU A 87 -11.67 6.71 0.21
C GLU A 87 -11.19 5.79 1.35
N LEU A 88 -9.89 5.49 1.43
CA LEU A 88 -9.32 4.73 2.54
C LEU A 88 -9.45 5.49 3.87
N ASP A 89 -9.15 6.80 3.87
CA ASP A 89 -9.26 7.65 5.05
C ASP A 89 -10.71 7.75 5.55
N LYS A 90 -11.67 7.92 4.63
CA LYS A 90 -13.10 7.86 4.96
C LYS A 90 -13.50 6.50 5.55
N GLY A 91 -12.93 5.42 5.03
CA GLY A 91 -13.18 4.07 5.54
C GLY A 91 -12.67 3.89 6.98
N TRP A 92 -11.48 4.41 7.29
CA TRP A 92 -10.96 4.42 8.67
C TRP A 92 -11.77 5.33 9.60
N ALA A 93 -12.19 6.51 9.13
CA ALA A 93 -13.04 7.41 9.89
C ALA A 93 -14.40 6.78 10.22
N ALA A 94 -15.03 6.10 9.25
CA ALA A 94 -16.26 5.35 9.48
C ALA A 94 -16.07 4.22 10.50
N LEU A 95 -14.95 3.50 10.43
CA LEU A 95 -14.62 2.45 11.40
C LEU A 95 -14.43 3.01 12.82
N ALA A 96 -13.87 4.21 12.96
CA ALA A 96 -13.67 4.87 14.25
C ALA A 96 -14.99 5.22 14.97
N VAL A 97 -16.06 5.46 14.21
CA VAL A 97 -17.42 5.69 14.73
C VAL A 97 -18.24 4.39 14.76
N HIS A 98 -17.58 3.23 14.62
CA HIS A 98 -18.20 1.90 14.56
C HIS A 98 -19.20 1.68 13.41
N ASP A 99 -19.22 2.54 12.38
CA ASP A 99 -20.01 2.33 11.16
C ASP A 99 -19.28 1.37 10.22
N ARG A 100 -19.48 0.07 10.46
CA ARG A 100 -18.85 -1.01 9.69
C ARG A 100 -19.34 -1.05 8.24
N GLU A 101 -20.61 -0.74 7.98
CA GLU A 101 -21.16 -0.78 6.63
C GLU A 101 -20.55 0.29 5.73
N ALA A 102 -20.43 1.53 6.23
CA ALA A 102 -19.71 2.59 5.52
C ALA A 102 -18.23 2.24 5.35
N ALA A 103 -17.57 1.71 6.39
CA ALA A 103 -16.18 1.28 6.31
C ALA A 103 -15.94 0.22 5.22
N ILE A 104 -16.82 -0.78 5.10
CA ILE A 104 -16.76 -1.81 4.06
C ILE A 104 -17.01 -1.21 2.67
N ARG A 105 -17.99 -0.31 2.53
CA ARG A 105 -18.30 0.36 1.25
C ARG A 105 -17.11 1.17 0.75
N HIS A 106 -16.53 2.00 1.61
CA HIS A 106 -15.35 2.80 1.30
C HIS A 106 -14.11 1.92 1.08
N GLY A 107 -13.91 0.88 1.87
CA GLY A 107 -12.82 -0.09 1.70
C GLY A 107 -12.86 -0.82 0.36
N LYS A 108 -14.05 -1.25 -0.11
CA LYS A 108 -14.22 -1.87 -1.44
C LYS A 108 -13.92 -0.89 -2.58
N LYS A 109 -14.34 0.37 -2.45
CA LYS A 109 -14.02 1.44 -3.42
C LYS A 109 -12.51 1.69 -3.46
N ALA A 110 -11.87 1.81 -2.30
CA ALA A 110 -10.43 1.99 -2.19
C ALA A 110 -9.66 0.80 -2.79
N LEU A 111 -10.13 -0.44 -2.59
CA LEU A 111 -9.54 -1.64 -3.20
C LEU A 111 -9.59 -1.61 -4.73
N GLY A 112 -10.71 -1.16 -5.30
CA GLY A 112 -10.84 -0.98 -6.76
C GLY A 112 -9.95 0.15 -7.32
N LEU A 113 -9.60 1.14 -6.51
CA LEU A 113 -8.73 2.26 -6.91
C LEU A 113 -7.23 1.96 -6.69
N LEU A 114 -6.91 1.14 -5.70
CA LEU A 114 -5.55 0.77 -5.27
C LEU A 114 -5.38 -0.76 -5.22
N PRO A 115 -5.40 -1.47 -6.36
CA PRO A 115 -5.33 -2.93 -6.39
C PRO A 115 -4.00 -3.50 -5.86
N ASP A 116 -2.91 -2.77 -6.08
CA ASP A 116 -1.54 -3.17 -5.70
C ASP A 116 -1.21 -2.83 -4.24
N ASN A 117 -2.09 -2.11 -3.53
CA ASN A 117 -1.84 -1.69 -2.16
C ASN A 117 -2.56 -2.62 -1.19
N ASN A 118 -1.86 -3.02 -0.13
CA ASN A 118 -2.44 -3.81 0.96
C ASN A 118 -3.34 -2.98 1.89
N GLY A 119 -3.20 -1.66 1.94
CA GLY A 119 -3.97 -0.76 2.81
C GLY A 119 -5.49 -1.00 2.81
N PRO A 120 -6.17 -1.00 1.65
CA PRO A 120 -7.61 -1.29 1.58
C PRO A 120 -7.97 -2.68 2.09
N ARG A 121 -7.12 -3.70 1.83
CA ARG A 121 -7.34 -5.06 2.35
C ARG A 121 -7.25 -5.08 3.88
N ARG A 122 -6.29 -4.38 4.47
CA ARG A 122 -6.14 -4.25 5.94
C ARG A 122 -7.39 -3.63 6.58
N LEU A 123 -7.93 -2.57 5.99
CA LEU A 123 -9.19 -1.96 6.45
C LEU A 123 -10.35 -2.98 6.36
N LEU A 124 -10.49 -3.67 5.22
CA LEU A 124 -11.56 -4.66 5.04
C LEU A 124 -11.47 -5.82 6.02
N VAL A 125 -10.25 -6.29 6.36
CA VAL A 125 -10.05 -7.30 7.40
C VAL A 125 -10.57 -6.83 8.76
N LYS A 126 -10.38 -5.56 9.11
CA LYS A 126 -10.85 -5.02 10.39
C LYS A 126 -12.36 -4.74 10.42
N ALA A 127 -12.93 -4.38 9.28
CA ALA A 127 -14.34 -4.03 9.16
C ALA A 127 -15.27 -5.25 8.95
N THR A 128 -14.73 -6.38 8.48
CA THR A 128 -15.51 -7.60 8.17
C THR A 128 -15.30 -8.69 9.22
N GLU A 129 -16.23 -9.65 9.29
CA GLU A 129 -16.20 -10.77 10.22
C GLU A 129 -16.46 -12.11 9.51
N GLY A 130 -16.23 -13.22 10.22
CA GLY A 130 -16.47 -14.59 9.76
C GLY A 130 -15.71 -14.94 8.47
N LYS A 131 -16.39 -15.67 7.56
CA LYS A 131 -15.81 -16.18 6.31
C LYS A 131 -15.27 -15.08 5.38
N ILE A 132 -15.87 -13.89 5.43
CA ILE A 132 -15.46 -12.76 4.60
C ILE A 132 -14.10 -12.23 5.08
N ARG A 133 -13.90 -12.12 6.41
CA ARG A 133 -12.62 -11.73 7.02
C ARG A 133 -11.52 -12.71 6.64
N GLN A 134 -11.80 -14.02 6.72
CA GLN A 134 -10.85 -15.08 6.35
C GLN A 134 -10.39 -14.95 4.89
N LYS A 135 -11.31 -14.70 3.96
CA LYS A 135 -10.96 -14.51 2.54
C LYS A 135 -9.97 -13.36 2.32
N TYR A 136 -10.17 -12.22 2.99
CA TYR A 136 -9.25 -11.08 2.87
C TYR A 136 -7.92 -11.33 3.59
N LEU A 137 -7.94 -12.08 4.70
CA LEU A 137 -6.71 -12.51 5.40
C LEU A 137 -5.85 -13.43 4.53
N ASP A 138 -6.45 -14.40 3.85
CA ASP A 138 -5.72 -15.31 2.97
C ASP A 138 -5.09 -14.59 1.78
N GLN A 139 -5.77 -13.55 1.27
CA GLN A 139 -5.20 -12.66 0.27
C GLN A 139 -4.05 -11.85 0.84
N LEU A 140 -4.18 -11.32 2.06
CA LEU A 140 -3.15 -10.53 2.72
C LEU A 140 -1.91 -11.35 3.08
N SER A 141 -2.07 -12.65 3.40
CA SER A 141 -0.94 -13.53 3.71
C SER A 141 -0.06 -13.88 2.52
N LYS A 142 -0.56 -13.75 1.29
CA LYS A 142 0.22 -13.98 0.07
C LYS A 142 1.28 -12.90 -0.15
N ASP A 143 1.01 -11.70 0.35
CA ASP A 143 1.91 -10.56 0.19
C ASP A 143 2.91 -10.51 1.36
N PRO A 144 4.23 -10.36 1.11
CA PRO A 144 5.24 -10.31 2.17
C PRO A 144 4.96 -9.23 3.21
N ASP A 145 4.55 -8.05 2.76
CA ASP A 145 4.24 -6.88 3.61
C ASP A 145 2.94 -7.05 4.43
N GLY A 146 2.06 -7.96 3.99
CA GLY A 146 0.79 -8.26 4.62
C GLY A 146 0.88 -9.39 5.64
N HIS A 147 1.88 -10.26 5.51
CA HIS A 147 2.01 -11.50 6.26
C HIS A 147 2.00 -11.31 7.78
N LEU A 148 2.74 -10.32 8.31
CA LEU A 148 2.79 -10.09 9.75
C LEU A 148 1.44 -9.65 10.33
N LEU A 149 0.72 -8.77 9.61
CA LEU A 149 -0.61 -8.34 10.04
C LEU A 149 -1.61 -9.50 9.92
N ALA A 150 -1.50 -10.31 8.87
CA ALA A 150 -2.33 -11.50 8.70
C ALA A 150 -2.14 -12.47 9.87
N MET A 151 -0.89 -12.73 10.30
CA MET A 151 -0.58 -13.53 11.48
C MET A 151 -1.19 -12.94 12.75
N ALA A 152 -1.02 -11.64 12.99
CA ALA A 152 -1.60 -10.97 14.16
C ALA A 152 -3.13 -11.05 14.19
N CYS A 153 -3.79 -10.92 13.03
CA CYS A 153 -5.24 -11.07 12.94
C CYS A 153 -5.69 -12.52 13.11
N LYS A 154 -4.91 -13.51 12.64
CA LYS A 154 -5.19 -14.94 12.89
C LYS A 154 -5.04 -15.28 14.37
N LEU A 155 -4.05 -14.70 15.04
CA LEU A 155 -3.86 -14.82 16.49
C LEU A 155 -5.06 -14.25 17.26
N ASP A 156 -5.53 -13.05 16.91
CA ASP A 156 -6.73 -12.44 17.50
C ASP A 156 -7.97 -13.35 17.38
N ILE A 157 -8.14 -14.00 16.22
CA ILE A 157 -9.21 -14.98 16.00
C ILE A 157 -9.00 -16.22 16.89
N ALA A 158 -7.81 -16.83 16.89
CA ALA A 158 -7.51 -18.01 17.69
C ALA A 158 -7.69 -17.75 19.19
N LEU A 159 -7.30 -16.57 19.68
CA LEU A 159 -7.53 -16.13 21.05
C LEU A 159 -9.02 -16.00 21.37
N SER A 160 -9.82 -15.47 20.44
CA SER A 160 -11.27 -15.36 20.60
C SER A 160 -11.99 -16.71 20.58
N GLU A 161 -11.44 -17.70 19.86
CA GLU A 161 -11.94 -19.07 19.79
C GLU A 161 -11.47 -19.94 20.98
N GLY A 162 -10.52 -19.46 21.78
CA GLY A 162 -9.96 -20.18 22.92
C GLY A 162 -8.90 -21.22 22.54
N ASP A 163 -8.42 -21.24 21.29
CA ASP A 163 -7.37 -22.14 20.83
C ASP A 163 -6.00 -21.71 21.39
N THR A 164 -5.69 -22.23 22.58
CA THR A 164 -4.50 -21.86 23.33
C THR A 164 -3.23 -22.45 22.70
N GLN A 165 -3.31 -23.63 22.10
CA GLN A 165 -2.16 -24.26 21.44
C GLN A 165 -1.84 -23.60 20.09
N GLY A 166 -2.86 -23.35 19.26
CA GLY A 166 -2.68 -22.64 17.99
C GLY A 166 -2.19 -21.20 18.20
N SER A 167 -2.67 -20.52 19.25
CA SER A 167 -2.19 -19.19 19.63
C SER A 167 -0.71 -19.21 20.03
N LEU A 168 -0.25 -20.23 20.77
CA LEU A 168 1.15 -20.38 21.14
C LEU A 168 2.05 -20.58 19.91
N ALA A 169 1.64 -21.42 18.97
CA ALA A 169 2.38 -21.66 17.73
C ALA A 169 2.51 -20.38 16.90
N LEU A 170 1.39 -19.68 16.67
CA LEU A 170 1.37 -18.41 15.93
C LEU A 170 2.25 -17.34 16.61
N LEU A 171 2.23 -17.27 17.93
CA LEU A 171 2.99 -16.26 18.67
C LEU A 171 4.50 -16.54 18.63
N ASN A 172 4.91 -17.81 18.63
CA ASN A 172 6.30 -18.20 18.40
C ASN A 172 6.76 -17.84 16.99
N ASP A 173 5.94 -18.09 15.95
CA ASP A 173 6.25 -17.69 14.57
C ASP A 173 6.41 -16.16 14.45
N ILE A 174 5.55 -15.39 15.13
CA ILE A 174 5.66 -13.92 15.14
C ILE A 174 6.95 -13.50 15.87
N ARG A 175 7.33 -14.18 16.96
CA ARG A 175 8.55 -13.91 17.72
C ARG A 175 9.82 -14.11 16.90
N GLU A 176 9.87 -15.13 16.03
CA GLU A 176 10.99 -15.34 15.12
C GLU A 176 11.19 -14.15 14.18
N LYS A 177 10.10 -13.55 13.71
CA LYS A 177 10.14 -12.37 12.83
C LYS A 177 10.41 -11.07 13.58
N ARG A 178 10.02 -10.98 14.85
CA ARG A 178 10.15 -9.78 15.70
C ARG A 178 10.67 -10.15 17.10
N PRO A 179 11.97 -10.49 17.22
CA PRO A 179 12.59 -10.71 18.52
C PRO A 179 12.65 -9.37 19.27
N ASN A 180 12.31 -9.36 20.57
CA ASN A 180 12.25 -8.17 21.46
C ASN A 180 10.99 -7.30 21.42
N ASN A 181 9.81 -7.83 21.07
CA ASN A 181 8.56 -7.10 21.31
C ASN A 181 7.98 -7.45 22.71
N PRO A 182 7.89 -6.50 23.66
CA PRO A 182 7.33 -6.76 24.99
C PRO A 182 5.89 -7.28 24.95
N TRP A 183 5.08 -6.82 23.99
CA TRP A 183 3.71 -7.30 23.83
C TRP A 183 3.66 -8.81 23.52
N ILE A 184 4.60 -9.32 22.72
CA ILE A 184 4.69 -10.76 22.41
C ILE A 184 5.03 -11.55 23.67
N SER A 185 6.02 -11.09 24.46
CA SER A 185 6.39 -11.76 25.71
C SER A 185 5.24 -11.74 26.73
N GLN A 186 4.45 -10.67 26.80
CA GLN A 186 3.27 -10.61 27.65
C GLN A 186 2.21 -11.63 27.21
N GLN A 187 1.91 -11.69 25.90
CA GLN A 187 0.95 -12.68 25.39
C GLN A 187 1.45 -14.12 25.57
N LEU A 188 2.76 -14.39 25.42
CA LEU A 188 3.33 -15.71 25.67
C LEU A 188 3.20 -16.09 27.14
N PHE A 189 3.46 -15.15 28.06
CA PHE A 189 3.26 -15.34 29.49
C PHE A 189 1.81 -15.72 29.82
N ASP A 190 0.83 -14.98 29.28
CA ASP A 190 -0.61 -15.23 29.52
C ASP A 190 -1.05 -16.61 28.97
N ILE A 191 -0.54 -17.01 27.81
CA ILE A 191 -0.86 -18.32 27.19
C ILE A 191 -0.16 -19.46 27.94
N GLN A 192 1.12 -19.30 28.30
CA GLN A 192 1.91 -20.33 28.99
C GLN A 192 1.40 -20.58 30.41
N THR A 193 0.95 -19.54 31.12
CA THR A 193 0.32 -19.69 32.44
C THR A 193 -0.99 -20.47 32.35
N ARG A 194 -1.81 -20.25 31.31
CA ARG A 194 -3.02 -21.05 31.05
C ARG A 194 -2.73 -22.51 30.70
N LEU A 195 -1.59 -22.77 30.06
CA LEU A 195 -1.15 -24.13 29.71
C LEU A 195 -0.40 -24.85 30.86
N GLY A 196 -0.18 -24.20 32.00
CA GLY A 196 0.63 -24.76 33.10
C GLY A 196 2.13 -24.83 32.79
N GLN A 197 2.61 -24.09 31.79
CA GLN A 197 4.02 -24.07 31.41
C GLN A 197 4.80 -23.05 32.26
N TRP A 198 4.87 -23.27 33.57
CA TRP A 198 5.37 -22.29 34.53
C TRP A 198 6.83 -21.90 34.32
N THR A 199 7.67 -22.84 33.91
CA THR A 199 9.10 -22.59 33.65
C THR A 199 9.29 -21.66 32.46
N ALA A 200 8.52 -21.87 31.38
CA ALA A 200 8.53 -21.01 30.21
C ALA A 200 7.94 -19.63 30.54
N ALA A 201 6.86 -19.57 31.33
CA ALA A 201 6.26 -18.32 31.78
C ALA A 201 7.23 -17.49 32.62
N ALA A 202 7.99 -18.12 33.54
CA ALA A 202 9.00 -17.44 34.33
C ALA A 202 10.12 -16.82 33.44
N GLN A 203 10.54 -17.52 32.39
CA GLN A 203 11.50 -16.97 31.43
C GLN A 203 10.96 -15.73 30.71
N GLU A 204 9.70 -15.75 30.26
CA GLU A 204 9.09 -14.58 29.61
C GLU A 204 8.91 -13.41 30.59
N LEU A 205 8.59 -13.68 31.86
CA LEU A 205 8.53 -12.65 32.90
C LEU A 205 9.86 -11.94 33.12
N THR A 206 10.98 -12.68 33.17
CA THR A 206 12.31 -12.04 33.27
C THR A 206 12.64 -11.18 32.06
N LYS A 207 12.16 -11.54 30.86
CA LYS A 207 12.34 -10.73 29.65
C LYS A 207 11.52 -9.43 29.73
N LEU A 208 10.28 -9.50 30.23
CA LEU A 208 9.42 -8.34 30.45
C LEU A 208 10.01 -7.35 31.45
N ALA A 209 10.59 -7.87 32.54
CA ALA A 209 11.30 -7.08 33.53
C ALA A 209 12.54 -6.39 32.94
N LYS A 210 13.36 -7.12 32.18
CA LYS A 210 14.51 -6.56 31.45
C LYS A 210 14.09 -5.47 30.46
N ALA A 211 12.94 -5.63 29.81
CA ALA A 211 12.38 -4.64 28.89
C ALA A 211 11.72 -3.44 29.60
N LYS A 212 11.68 -3.41 30.94
CA LYS A 212 10.96 -2.40 31.75
C LYS A 212 9.48 -2.25 31.38
N ALA A 213 8.87 -3.33 30.86
CA ALA A 213 7.45 -3.35 30.51
C ALA A 213 6.56 -3.53 31.75
N ILE A 214 7.15 -3.98 32.86
CA ILE A 214 6.49 -4.28 34.14
C ILE A 214 7.30 -3.62 35.26
N ASP A 215 6.62 -3.14 36.30
CA ASP A 215 7.25 -2.59 37.50
C ASP A 215 7.86 -3.69 38.38
N LYS A 216 8.88 -3.35 39.17
CA LYS A 216 9.59 -4.30 40.05
C LYS A 216 8.68 -4.94 41.09
N VAL A 217 7.66 -4.22 41.55
CA VAL A 217 6.68 -4.76 42.51
C VAL A 217 5.85 -5.85 41.85
N THR A 218 5.34 -5.58 40.65
CA THR A 218 4.55 -6.55 39.88
C THR A 218 5.38 -7.75 39.44
N GLU A 219 6.65 -7.54 39.08
CA GLU A 219 7.60 -8.62 38.77
C GLU A 219 7.74 -9.58 39.96
N LYS A 220 8.04 -9.04 41.16
CA LYS A 220 8.19 -9.84 42.39
C LYS A 220 6.91 -10.59 42.75
N HIS A 221 5.77 -9.93 42.63
CA HIS A 221 4.49 -10.55 42.95
C HIS A 221 4.18 -11.71 41.99
N LEU A 222 4.34 -11.50 40.69
CA LEU A 222 4.11 -12.53 39.69
C LEU A 222 5.13 -13.67 39.79
N SER A 223 6.42 -13.39 40.11
CA SER A 223 7.41 -14.45 40.33
C SER A 223 7.06 -15.31 41.55
N ALA A 224 6.58 -14.70 42.64
CA ALA A 224 6.12 -15.43 43.82
C ALA A 224 4.91 -16.32 43.50
N VAL A 225 3.95 -15.80 42.72
CA VAL A 225 2.77 -16.58 42.27
C VAL A 225 3.19 -17.76 41.40
N LEU A 226 4.15 -17.58 40.47
CA LEU A 226 4.68 -18.67 39.64
C LEU A 226 5.43 -19.72 40.46
N ALA A 227 6.22 -19.30 41.45
CA ALA A 227 6.94 -20.21 42.34
C ALA A 227 5.95 -21.02 43.20
N TYR A 228 4.90 -20.38 43.70
CA TYR A 228 3.81 -21.04 44.42
C TYR A 228 3.06 -22.06 43.54
N SER A 229 2.72 -21.71 42.29
CA SER A 229 2.05 -22.65 41.39
C SER A 229 2.93 -23.84 41.02
N GLN A 230 4.24 -23.63 40.84
CA GLN A 230 5.20 -24.72 40.64
C GLN A 230 5.32 -25.62 41.87
N ALA A 231 5.34 -25.03 43.08
CA ALA A 231 5.37 -25.79 44.32
C ALA A 231 4.13 -26.68 44.48
N LEU A 232 2.95 -26.14 44.13
CA LEU A 232 1.69 -26.87 44.17
C LEU A 232 1.69 -28.06 43.21
N GLU A 233 2.15 -27.87 41.96
CA GLU A 233 2.26 -28.97 41.00
C GLU A 233 3.28 -30.03 41.41
N ALA A 234 4.42 -29.61 41.98
CA ALA A 234 5.43 -30.54 42.48
C ALA A 234 4.90 -31.37 43.66
N ASP A 235 4.09 -30.78 44.54
CA ASP A 235 3.45 -31.50 45.65
C ASP A 235 2.41 -32.51 45.13
N LEU A 236 1.58 -32.11 44.17
CA LEU A 236 0.62 -33.01 43.50
C LEU A 236 1.32 -34.15 42.75
N ALA A 237 2.51 -33.91 42.19
CA ALA A 237 3.35 -34.93 41.55
C ALA A 237 4.13 -35.81 42.57
N GLY A 238 4.00 -35.58 43.88
CA GLY A 238 4.68 -36.33 44.93
C GLY A 238 6.14 -35.96 45.16
N GLN A 239 6.64 -34.90 44.52
CA GLN A 239 8.03 -34.44 44.58
C GLN A 239 8.24 -33.45 45.75
N LYS A 240 8.05 -33.95 46.99
CA LYS A 240 8.06 -33.14 48.23
C LYS A 240 9.30 -32.27 48.45
N LYS A 241 10.47 -32.65 47.93
CA LYS A 241 11.70 -31.85 48.02
C LYS A 241 11.64 -30.61 47.13
N LEU A 242 11.29 -30.79 45.86
CA LEU A 242 11.15 -29.69 44.90
C LEU A 242 10.01 -28.75 45.28
N ALA A 243 8.92 -29.29 45.85
CA ALA A 243 7.83 -28.48 46.38
C ALA A 243 8.28 -27.52 47.50
N ARG A 244 9.14 -27.99 48.42
CA ARG A 244 9.68 -27.13 49.50
C ARG A 244 10.61 -26.04 48.96
N GLU A 245 11.53 -26.39 48.07
CA GLU A 245 12.46 -25.43 47.47
C GLU A 245 11.71 -24.32 46.71
N GLN A 246 10.67 -24.67 45.93
CA GLN A 246 9.86 -23.69 45.20
C GLN A 246 8.97 -22.85 46.14
N ALA A 247 8.48 -23.42 47.23
CA ALA A 247 7.71 -22.68 48.23
C ALA A 247 8.57 -21.67 49.00
N GLU A 248 9.84 -22.00 49.28
CA GLU A 248 10.79 -21.06 49.90
C GLU A 248 11.13 -19.89 48.97
N LEU A 249 11.18 -20.11 47.65
CA LEU A 249 11.39 -19.05 46.65
C LEU A 249 10.18 -18.11 46.48
N ALA A 250 9.00 -18.51 46.96
CA ALA A 250 7.77 -17.72 46.87
C ALA A 250 7.58 -16.73 48.05
N LEU A 251 8.32 -16.92 49.16
CA LEU A 251 8.28 -16.08 50.37
C LEU A 251 9.20 -14.86 50.28
#